data_AF-A0A3R9QW71-F1
#
_entry.id   AF-A0A3R9QW71-F1
#
_cell.length_a   1.000
_cell.length_b   1.000
_cell.length_c   1.000
_cell.angle_alpha   90.00
_cell.angle_beta   90.00
_cell.angle_gamma   90.00
#
_symmetry.space_group_name_H-M   'P 1'
#
loop_
_entity.id
_entity.type
_entity.pdbx_description
1 polymer ?
#
loop_
_entity_poly.entity_id
_entity_poly.type
_entity_poly.pdbx_seq_one_letter_code
_entity_poly.pdbx_strand_id
1 'polypeptide(L)'
;MEQEVVEQEQEKFEINISKHDFDEAKEHLKEFAEQSQDELYFDKVRTHDDFFGFEFAEHGVTGNEFNTLVEQIQNYISKFYGNQQTFIEEFGQVYKALEALDKDYIQAILSSVAAIEHTNKKILKEQARIDKTIEKQKLTLEALKQFKEKFNEEKSKNSIVENEERLSKLDDRIVNLEGTVSQLPLETVSHTAEIEELRKELKESKQQIQFISNRLLTLFIVSGVSIGMLIITLVFMFLR
;
A
#
# COMPACT_ATOMS: atom_id res chain seq x y z
N MET A 1 -2.92 -12.97 22.25
CA MET A 1 -1.49 -13.33 22.36
C MET A 1 -0.97 -13.20 20.94
N GLU A 2 -0.23 -12.18 20.54
CA GLU A 2 0.84 -11.46 21.22
C GLU A 2 0.70 -9.95 20.97
N GLN A 3 0.82 -9.18 22.05
CA GLN A 3 1.12 -7.76 22.02
C GLN A 3 2.60 -7.62 21.68
N GLU A 4 2.95 -7.27 20.45
CA GLU A 4 4.23 -6.59 20.22
C GLU A 4 3.97 -5.08 20.29
N VAL A 5 4.10 -4.61 21.53
CA VAL A 5 4.27 -3.22 21.88
C VAL A 5 5.47 -2.70 21.09
N VAL A 6 5.21 -1.91 20.04
CA VAL A 6 6.23 -1.07 19.42
C VAL A 6 6.47 0.07 20.40
N GLU A 7 7.26 -0.22 21.42
CA GLU A 7 7.85 0.77 22.30
C GLU A 7 8.85 1.56 21.43
N GLN A 8 8.37 2.65 20.83
CA GLN A 8 9.24 3.64 20.23
C GLN A 8 10.00 4.32 21.37
N GLU A 9 11.09 3.73 21.80
CA GLU A 9 12.16 4.45 22.47
C GLU A 9 12.70 5.49 21.47
N GLN A 10 12.07 6.66 21.46
CA GLN A 10 12.72 7.88 21.01
C GLN A 10 13.81 8.20 22.03
N GLU A 11 14.97 7.55 21.91
CA GLU A 11 16.21 8.11 22.45
C GLU A 11 16.47 9.42 21.71
N LYS A 12 15.92 10.49 22.27
CA LYS A 12 16.26 11.86 21.91
C LYS A 12 17.70 12.08 22.36
N PHE A 13 18.65 11.85 21.47
CA PHE A 13 20.04 12.26 21.68
C PHE A 13 20.09 13.80 21.62
N GLU A 14 19.76 14.43 22.75
CA GLU A 14 19.87 15.87 22.92
C GLU A 14 21.33 16.20 23.25
N ILE A 15 22.09 16.47 22.19
CA ILE A 15 23.50 16.85 22.31
C ILE A 15 23.55 18.33 22.69
N ASN A 16 23.66 18.61 23.98
CA ASN A 16 23.92 19.95 24.50
C ASN A 16 25.43 20.22 24.47
N ILE A 17 25.92 20.88 23.41
CA ILE A 17 27.32 21.27 23.30
C ILE A 17 27.50 22.60 24.05
N SER A 18 28.25 22.59 25.17
CA SER A 18 28.59 23.82 25.89
C SER A 18 29.66 24.57 25.11
N LYS A 19 29.21 25.45 24.20
CA LYS A 19 30.10 26.23 23.33
C LYS A 19 30.97 27.24 24.09
N HIS A 20 30.57 27.59 25.32
CA HIS A 20 31.11 28.73 26.06
C HIS A 20 32.57 28.51 26.47
N ASP A 21 32.92 27.34 27.00
CA ASP A 21 34.23 27.11 27.61
C ASP A 21 35.36 27.04 26.56
N PHE A 22 35.06 26.49 25.37
CA PHE A 22 36.01 26.43 24.27
C PHE A 22 36.26 27.80 23.63
N ASP A 23 35.19 28.54 23.35
CA ASP A 23 35.29 29.86 22.73
C ASP A 23 36.01 30.86 23.67
N GLU A 24 35.76 30.78 24.99
CA GLU A 24 36.45 31.57 26.01
C GLU A 24 37.95 31.23 26.09
N ALA A 25 38.30 29.94 26.24
CA ALA A 25 39.70 29.52 26.31
C ALA A 25 40.47 29.89 25.04
N LYS A 26 39.82 29.82 23.87
CA LYS A 26 40.40 30.23 22.59
C LYS A 26 40.71 31.73 22.53
N GLU A 27 39.83 32.58 23.04
CA GLU A 27 40.05 34.04 22.99
C GLU A 27 41.20 34.45 23.91
N HIS A 28 41.28 33.88 25.11
CA HIS A 28 42.43 34.09 26.02
C HIS A 28 43.78 33.74 25.36
N LEU A 29 43.86 32.58 24.70
CA LEU A 29 45.09 32.17 24.00
C LEU A 29 45.48 33.10 22.86
N LYS A 30 44.49 33.67 22.18
CA LYS A 30 44.71 34.63 21.10
C LYS A 30 45.26 35.94 21.64
N GLU A 31 44.65 36.47 22.71
CA GLU A 31 45.13 37.67 23.40
C GLU A 31 46.59 37.50 23.87
N PHE A 32 46.91 36.34 24.45
CA PHE A 32 48.28 36.02 24.85
C PHE A 32 49.26 35.96 23.67
N ALA A 33 48.87 35.33 22.56
CA ALA A 33 49.72 35.22 21.38
C ALA A 33 49.98 36.58 20.68
N GLU A 34 49.04 37.52 20.81
CA GLU A 34 49.14 38.87 20.25
C GLU A 34 49.86 39.86 21.19
N GLN A 35 50.11 39.48 22.45
CA GLN A 35 50.78 40.32 23.43
C GLN A 35 52.23 40.63 22.98
N SER A 36 52.55 41.92 22.84
CA SER A 36 53.90 42.38 22.48
C SER A 36 54.89 42.17 23.63
N GLN A 37 56.11 41.74 23.33
CA GLN A 37 57.20 41.64 24.30
C GLN A 37 57.90 42.99 24.47
N ASP A 38 58.14 43.40 25.72
CA ASP A 38 58.99 44.55 26.04
C ASP A 38 60.46 44.24 25.67
N GLU A 39 61.11 45.14 24.93
CA GLU A 39 62.56 45.07 24.75
C GLU A 39 63.27 45.39 26.08
N LEU A 40 64.15 44.49 26.51
CA LEU A 40 64.87 44.62 27.76
C LEU A 40 66.22 45.30 27.56
N TYR A 41 66.47 46.36 28.32
CA TYR A 41 67.75 47.06 28.35
C TYR A 41 68.24 47.24 29.79
N PHE A 42 69.52 46.95 30.01
CA PHE A 42 70.22 47.20 31.27
C PHE A 42 71.29 48.27 31.04
N ASP A 43 71.39 49.22 31.95
CA ASP A 43 72.45 50.20 31.93
C ASP A 43 73.79 49.52 32.24
N LYS A 44 74.82 49.85 31.47
CA LYS A 44 76.18 49.44 31.79
C LYS A 44 76.75 50.37 32.86
N VAL A 45 77.43 49.81 33.84
CA VAL A 45 78.25 50.59 34.77
C VAL A 45 79.47 51.13 34.04
N ARG A 46 79.88 52.37 34.36
CA ARG A 46 81.10 52.96 33.80
C ARG A 46 82.32 52.17 34.25
N THR A 47 83.32 52.08 33.39
CA THR A 47 84.60 51.41 33.68
C THR A 47 85.80 52.34 33.53
N HIS A 48 85.61 53.48 32.87
CA HIS A 48 86.64 54.50 32.68
C HIS A 48 86.02 55.88 32.86
N ASP A 49 86.79 56.80 33.44
CA ASP A 49 86.45 58.21 33.54
C ASP A 49 86.80 58.92 32.24
N ASP A 50 85.84 59.70 31.74
CA ASP A 50 85.99 60.47 30.52
C ASP A 50 86.38 61.90 30.87
N PHE A 51 87.60 62.31 30.49
CA PHE A 51 88.09 63.67 30.70
C PHE A 51 88.50 64.26 29.34
N PHE A 52 87.66 65.15 28.80
CA PHE A 52 87.81 65.74 27.46
C PHE A 52 87.80 64.73 26.28
N GLY A 53 86.99 63.66 26.36
CA GLY A 53 86.77 62.73 25.23
C GLY A 53 87.90 61.73 25.01
N PHE A 54 88.66 61.46 26.06
CA PHE A 54 89.73 60.48 26.10
C PHE A 54 89.62 59.68 27.40
N GLU A 55 89.49 58.36 27.29
CA GLU A 55 89.46 57.43 28.42
C GLU A 55 90.89 57.25 28.97
N PHE A 56 91.20 57.85 30.12
CA PHE A 56 92.56 57.83 30.69
C PHE A 56 92.68 57.12 32.04
N ALA A 57 91.60 56.95 32.81
CA ALA A 57 91.64 56.38 34.16
C ALA A 57 90.52 55.36 34.39
N GLU A 58 90.83 54.24 35.05
CA GLU A 58 89.83 53.28 35.52
C GLU A 58 88.85 53.97 36.49
N HIS A 59 87.56 53.91 36.18
CA HIS A 59 86.50 54.43 37.05
C HIS A 59 86.08 53.37 38.05
N GLY A 60 86.15 53.71 39.33
CA GLY A 60 85.58 52.88 40.39
C GLY A 60 84.07 52.97 40.35
N VAL A 61 83.39 51.84 40.06
CA VAL A 61 81.92 51.75 40.07
C VAL A 61 81.37 52.37 41.35
N THR A 62 80.56 53.42 41.20
CA THR A 62 79.97 54.11 42.36
C THR A 62 78.83 53.29 42.96
N GLY A 63 78.55 53.49 44.24
CA GLY A 63 77.39 52.87 44.90
C GLY A 63 76.06 53.21 44.20
N ASN A 64 75.95 54.40 43.60
CA ASN A 64 74.76 54.79 42.84
C ASN A 64 74.63 53.99 41.53
N GLU A 65 75.71 53.87 40.74
CA GLU A 65 75.69 53.08 39.49
C GLU A 65 75.39 51.60 39.76
N PHE A 66 75.97 51.05 40.82
CA PHE A 66 75.67 49.69 41.25
C PHE A 66 74.22 49.53 41.69
N ASN A 67 73.71 50.43 42.52
CA ASN A 67 72.33 50.39 42.99
C ASN A 67 71.31 50.52 41.84
N THR A 68 71.58 51.37 40.85
CA THR A 68 70.72 51.51 39.65
C THR A 68 70.68 50.22 38.84
N LEU A 69 71.83 49.58 38.58
CA LEU A 69 71.86 48.28 37.89
C LEU A 69 71.12 47.20 38.70
N VAL A 70 71.31 47.17 40.02
CA VAL A 70 70.61 46.23 40.91
C VAL A 70 69.10 46.45 40.88
N GLU A 71 68.64 47.69 40.90
CA GLU A 71 67.21 48.04 40.78
C GLU A 71 66.63 47.58 39.45
N GLN A 72 67.36 47.80 38.34
CA GLN A 72 66.96 47.31 37.01
C GLN A 72 66.86 45.77 36.97
N ILE A 73 67.83 45.07 37.56
CA ILE A 73 67.82 43.60 37.65
C ILE A 73 66.65 43.11 38.52
N GLN A 74 66.39 43.74 39.67
CA GLN A 74 65.27 43.37 40.55
C GLN A 74 63.92 43.59 39.89
N ASN A 75 63.76 44.71 39.17
CA ASN A 75 62.55 44.99 38.39
C ASN A 75 62.37 43.96 37.27
N TYR A 76 63.45 43.63 36.55
CA TYR A 76 63.42 42.58 35.53
C TYR A 76 63.01 41.22 36.11
N ILE A 77 63.64 40.78 37.21
CA ILE A 77 63.31 39.51 37.86
C ILE A 77 61.83 39.51 38.28
N SER A 78 61.33 40.60 38.84
CA SER A 78 59.92 40.74 39.23
C SER A 78 58.99 40.63 38.02
N LYS A 79 59.28 41.33 36.92
CA LYS A 79 58.53 41.22 35.66
C LYS A 79 58.59 39.82 35.07
N PHE A 80 59.76 39.19 35.10
CA PHE A 80 59.97 37.82 34.63
C PHE A 80 59.09 36.83 35.42
N TYR A 81 59.06 36.92 36.75
CA TYR A 81 58.17 36.09 37.57
C TYR A 81 56.69 36.31 37.23
N GLY A 82 56.26 37.56 37.04
CA GLY A 82 54.89 37.87 36.61
C GLY A 82 54.55 37.24 35.25
N ASN A 83 55.42 37.42 34.25
CA ASN A 83 55.25 36.85 32.92
C ASN A 83 55.20 35.31 32.96
N GLN A 84 56.04 34.67 33.78
CA GLN A 84 56.03 33.22 33.95
C GLN A 84 54.72 32.72 34.57
N GLN A 85 54.14 33.47 35.51
CA GLN A 85 52.83 33.12 36.07
C GLN A 85 51.73 33.22 35.01
N THR A 86 51.67 34.33 34.26
CA THR A 86 50.73 34.49 33.14
C THR A 86 50.90 33.39 32.11
N PHE A 87 52.13 33.02 31.77
CA PHE A 87 52.41 31.91 30.85
C PHE A 87 51.81 30.59 31.35
N ILE A 88 51.93 30.27 32.65
CA ILE A 88 51.32 29.07 33.24
C ILE A 88 49.79 29.12 33.16
N GLU A 89 49.19 30.28 33.44
CA GLU A 89 47.73 30.47 33.35
C GLU A 89 47.22 30.23 31.92
N GLU A 90 47.92 30.77 30.91
CA GLU A 90 47.57 30.60 29.50
C GLU A 90 47.81 29.17 29.00
N PHE A 91 48.85 28.48 29.46
CA PHE A 91 48.98 27.03 29.24
C PHE A 91 47.81 26.25 29.84
N GLY A 92 47.25 26.70 30.96
CA GLY A 92 46.01 26.17 31.52
C GLY A 92 44.81 26.35 30.60
N GLN A 93 44.74 27.47 29.86
CA GLN A 93 43.69 27.69 28.86
C GLN A 93 43.82 26.75 27.66
N VAL A 94 45.04 26.44 27.20
CA VAL A 94 45.26 25.39 26.17
C VAL A 94 44.68 24.06 26.62
N TYR A 95 44.95 23.66 27.86
CA TYR A 95 44.44 22.40 28.41
C TYR A 95 42.91 22.38 28.44
N LYS A 96 42.27 23.46 28.95
CA LYS A 96 40.80 23.58 28.97
C LYS A 96 40.19 23.52 27.56
N ALA A 97 40.80 24.20 26.58
CA ALA A 97 40.33 24.16 25.20
C ALA A 97 40.39 22.74 24.62
N LEU A 98 41.48 22.00 24.87
CA LEU A 98 41.61 20.60 24.44
C LEU A 98 40.60 19.68 25.15
N GLU A 99 40.39 19.87 26.45
CA GLU A 99 39.43 19.08 27.24
C GLU A 99 37.99 19.33 26.78
N ALA A 100 37.60 20.58 26.53
CA ALA A 100 36.28 20.93 26.00
C ALA A 100 36.07 20.35 24.58
N LEU A 101 37.10 20.40 23.73
CA LEU A 101 37.05 19.81 22.39
C LEU A 101 36.82 18.30 22.45
N ASP A 102 37.54 17.59 23.32
CA ASP A 102 37.41 16.13 23.47
C ASP A 102 36.05 15.74 24.06
N LYS A 103 35.67 16.36 25.19
CA LYS A 103 34.49 15.96 25.95
C LYS A 103 33.18 16.36 25.28
N ASP A 104 33.06 17.58 24.78
CA ASP A 104 31.77 18.07 24.30
C ASP A 104 31.65 17.87 22.79
N TYR A 105 32.66 18.29 22.02
CA TYR A 105 32.59 18.26 20.56
C TYR A 105 32.84 16.87 19.98
N ILE A 106 33.94 16.21 20.34
CA ILE A 106 34.27 14.89 19.79
C ILE A 106 33.23 13.86 20.25
N GLN A 107 32.84 13.86 21.53
CA GLN A 107 31.80 12.96 22.02
C GLN A 107 30.44 13.19 21.35
N ALA A 108 30.05 14.45 21.10
CA ALA A 108 28.85 14.80 20.34
C ALA A 108 28.90 14.23 18.91
N ILE A 109 30.02 14.40 18.22
CA ILE A 109 30.23 13.89 16.86
C ILE A 109 30.12 12.35 16.87
N LEU A 110 30.81 11.67 17.80
CA LEU A 110 30.75 10.21 17.93
C LEU A 110 29.32 9.71 18.19
N SER A 111 28.58 10.38 19.08
CA SER A 111 27.19 10.03 19.37
C SER A 111 26.30 10.22 18.14
N SER A 112 26.49 11.31 17.40
CA SER A 112 25.76 11.58 16.15
C SER A 112 26.07 10.52 15.08
N VAL A 113 27.34 10.16 14.91
CA VAL A 113 27.78 9.14 13.96
C VAL A 113 27.18 7.77 14.32
N ALA A 114 27.16 7.40 15.60
CA ALA A 114 26.53 6.16 16.06
C ALA A 114 25.01 6.14 15.78
N ALA A 115 24.32 7.26 16.01
CA ALA A 115 22.90 7.40 15.70
C ALA A 115 22.62 7.30 14.19
N ILE A 116 23.48 7.91 13.35
CA ILE A 116 23.42 7.81 11.89
C ILE A 116 23.65 6.35 11.46
N GLU A 117 24.64 5.66 12.02
CA GLU A 117 24.91 4.25 11.70
C GLU A 117 23.71 3.36 12.03
N HIS A 118 23.10 3.55 13.20
CA HIS A 118 21.91 2.81 13.61
C HIS A 118 20.73 3.08 12.67
N THR A 119 20.51 4.35 12.30
CA THR A 119 19.47 4.74 11.33
C THR A 119 19.72 4.11 9.96
N ASN A 120 20.97 4.10 9.49
CA ASN A 120 21.34 3.50 8.22
C ASN A 120 21.08 1.99 8.20
N LYS A 121 21.40 1.28 9.30
CA LYS A 121 21.05 -0.15 9.46
C LYS A 121 19.55 -0.39 9.39
N LYS A 122 18.73 0.49 9.98
CA LYS A 122 17.25 0.42 9.87
C LYS A 122 16.78 0.65 8.43
N ILE A 123 17.32 1.66 7.75
CA ILE A 123 17.00 1.96 6.34
C ILE A 123 17.32 0.76 5.45
N LEU A 124 18.48 0.12 5.60
CA LEU A 124 18.83 -1.08 4.82
C LEU A 124 17.84 -2.23 5.03
N LYS A 125 17.38 -2.44 6.27
CA LYS A 125 16.35 -3.45 6.57
C LYS A 125 15.01 -3.12 5.91
N GLU A 126 14.58 -1.86 5.97
CA GLU A 126 13.34 -1.42 5.32
C GLU A 126 13.44 -1.47 3.79
N GLN A 127 14.59 -1.13 3.22
CA GLN A 127 14.83 -1.28 1.77
C GLN A 127 14.64 -2.73 1.33
N ALA A 128 15.21 -3.70 2.07
CA ALA A 128 15.02 -5.12 1.78
C ALA A 128 13.56 -5.58 1.91
N ARG A 129 12.76 -4.95 2.79
CA ARG A 129 11.31 -5.20 2.91
C ARG A 129 10.53 -4.61 1.73
N ILE A 130 10.90 -3.41 1.30
CA ILE A 130 10.32 -2.74 0.13
C ILE A 130 10.59 -3.58 -1.13
N ASP A 131 11.83 -4.02 -1.34
CA ASP A 131 12.19 -4.83 -2.51
C ASP A 131 11.36 -6.12 -2.59
N LYS A 132 11.18 -6.82 -1.45
CA LYS A 132 10.29 -7.99 -1.38
C LYS A 132 8.84 -7.67 -1.69
N THR A 133 8.37 -6.49 -1.29
CA THR A 133 7.00 -6.03 -1.54
C THR A 133 6.80 -5.71 -3.02
N ILE A 134 7.77 -5.05 -3.65
CA ILE A 134 7.79 -4.77 -5.09
C ILE A 134 7.73 -6.08 -5.89
N GLU A 135 8.51 -7.09 -5.50
CA GLU A 135 8.49 -8.38 -6.19
C GLU A 135 7.12 -9.09 -6.08
N LYS A 136 6.49 -9.05 -4.90
CA LYS A 136 5.12 -9.57 -4.73
C LYS A 136 4.10 -8.80 -5.58
N GLN A 137 4.21 -7.48 -5.65
CA GLN A 137 3.35 -6.65 -6.47
C GLN A 137 3.52 -6.97 -7.96
N LYS A 138 4.75 -7.19 -8.42
CA LYS A 138 5.04 -7.61 -9.79
C LYS A 138 4.36 -8.95 -10.13
N LEU A 139 4.50 -9.96 -9.26
CA LEU A 139 3.82 -11.26 -9.42
C LEU A 139 2.29 -11.10 -9.48
N THR A 140 1.74 -10.23 -8.64
CA THR A 140 0.30 -9.95 -8.63
C THR A 140 -0.15 -9.29 -9.93
N LEU A 141 0.64 -8.34 -10.44
CA LEU A 141 0.35 -7.65 -11.69
C LEU A 141 0.42 -8.59 -12.90
N GLU A 142 1.37 -9.52 -12.89
CA GLU A 142 1.48 -10.57 -13.91
C GLU A 142 0.28 -11.52 -13.87
N ALA A 143 -0.14 -11.97 -12.69
CA ALA A 143 -1.33 -12.79 -12.52
C ALA A 143 -2.61 -12.05 -12.99
N LEU A 144 -2.75 -10.76 -12.68
CA LEU A 144 -3.87 -9.92 -13.15
C LEU A 144 -3.86 -9.76 -14.68
N LYS A 145 -2.67 -9.61 -15.29
CA LYS A 145 -2.52 -9.57 -16.75
C LYS A 145 -3.00 -10.88 -17.39
N GLN A 146 -2.53 -12.02 -16.88
CA GLN A 146 -2.94 -13.34 -17.37
C GLN A 146 -4.45 -13.57 -17.17
N PHE A 147 -5.00 -13.17 -16.02
CA PHE A 147 -6.43 -13.23 -15.75
C PHE A 147 -7.23 -12.40 -16.77
N LYS A 148 -6.80 -11.17 -17.06
CA LYS A 148 -7.43 -10.31 -18.07
C LYS A 148 -7.39 -10.93 -19.47
N GLU A 149 -6.26 -11.52 -19.86
CA GLU A 149 -6.11 -12.20 -21.15
C GLU A 149 -7.07 -13.39 -21.26
N LYS A 150 -7.10 -14.28 -20.25
CA LYS A 150 -8.04 -15.42 -20.20
C LYS A 150 -9.50 -14.98 -20.21
N PHE A 151 -9.84 -13.93 -19.45
CA PHE A 151 -11.19 -13.38 -19.42
C PHE A 151 -11.62 -12.85 -20.80
N ASN A 152 -10.72 -12.14 -21.50
CA ASN A 152 -11.00 -11.67 -22.86
C ASN A 152 -11.12 -12.84 -23.86
N GLU A 153 -10.29 -13.87 -23.73
CA GLU A 153 -10.37 -15.07 -24.56
C GLU A 153 -11.69 -15.83 -24.34
N GLU A 154 -12.10 -16.03 -23.08
CA GLU A 154 -13.41 -16.63 -22.76
C GLU A 154 -14.57 -15.77 -23.24
N LYS A 155 -14.51 -14.45 -23.08
CA LYS A 155 -15.52 -13.53 -23.62
C LYS A 155 -15.64 -13.65 -25.14
N SER A 156 -14.51 -13.79 -25.84
CA SER A 156 -14.48 -13.97 -27.30
C SER A 156 -14.97 -15.35 -27.74
N LYS A 157 -14.75 -16.39 -26.93
CA LYS A 157 -15.25 -17.75 -27.18
C LYS A 157 -16.71 -17.93 -26.77
N ASN A 158 -17.21 -17.08 -25.89
CA ASN A 158 -18.59 -17.13 -25.45
C ASN A 158 -19.48 -16.82 -26.65
N SER A 159 -20.15 -17.87 -27.10
CA SER A 159 -21.34 -17.91 -27.93
C SER A 159 -22.48 -17.02 -27.43
N ILE A 160 -22.29 -16.17 -26.42
CA ILE A 160 -23.28 -15.22 -25.92
C ILE A 160 -23.62 -14.21 -27.03
N VAL A 161 -22.61 -13.62 -27.67
CA VAL A 161 -22.84 -12.67 -28.77
C VAL A 161 -23.51 -13.38 -29.96
N GLU A 162 -23.06 -14.58 -30.30
CA GLU A 162 -23.65 -15.39 -31.38
C GLU A 162 -25.08 -15.85 -31.04
N ASN A 163 -25.35 -16.23 -29.79
CA ASN A 163 -26.67 -16.63 -29.32
C ASN A 163 -27.61 -15.42 -29.19
N GLU A 164 -27.11 -14.24 -28.87
CA GLU A 164 -27.87 -12.98 -28.86
C GLU A 164 -28.32 -12.63 -30.29
N GLU A 165 -27.43 -12.75 -31.28
CA GLU A 165 -27.80 -12.58 -32.70
C GLU A 165 -28.80 -13.66 -33.16
N ARG A 166 -28.62 -14.92 -32.75
CA ARG A 166 -29.55 -16.01 -33.06
C ARG A 166 -30.93 -15.81 -32.41
N LEU A 167 -30.98 -15.30 -31.18
CA LEU A 167 -32.21 -14.99 -30.46
C LEU A 167 -32.96 -13.83 -31.13
N SER A 168 -32.24 -12.77 -31.54
CA SER A 168 -32.83 -11.66 -32.31
C SER A 168 -33.45 -12.15 -33.63
N LYS A 169 -32.74 -13.00 -34.40
CA LYS A 169 -33.30 -13.61 -35.61
C LYS A 169 -34.52 -14.50 -35.32
N LEU A 170 -34.58 -15.13 -34.15
CA LEU A 170 -35.70 -15.95 -33.72
C LEU A 170 -36.92 -15.07 -33.39
N ASP A 171 -36.69 -13.93 -32.74
CA ASP A 171 -37.70 -12.94 -32.40
C ASP A 171 -38.33 -12.32 -33.66
N ASP A 172 -37.49 -11.91 -34.62
CA ASP A 172 -37.96 -11.42 -35.93
C ASP A 172 -38.81 -12.47 -36.66
N ARG A 173 -38.44 -13.75 -36.57
CA ARG A 173 -39.21 -14.85 -37.17
C ARG A 173 -40.54 -15.08 -36.45
N ILE A 174 -40.59 -14.95 -35.12
CA ILE A 174 -41.83 -15.06 -34.34
C ILE A 174 -42.77 -13.91 -34.72
N VAL A 175 -42.28 -12.68 -34.77
CA VAL A 175 -43.08 -11.50 -35.19
C VAL A 175 -43.64 -11.70 -36.61
N ASN A 176 -42.84 -12.21 -37.54
CA ASN A 176 -43.30 -12.49 -38.89
C ASN A 176 -44.34 -13.63 -38.94
N LEU A 177 -44.18 -14.67 -38.12
CA LEU A 177 -45.16 -15.75 -37.98
C LEU A 177 -46.47 -15.27 -37.35
N GLU A 178 -46.40 -14.45 -36.32
CA GLU A 178 -47.59 -13.83 -35.71
C GLU A 178 -48.32 -12.93 -36.71
N GLY A 179 -47.58 -12.17 -37.50
CA GLY A 179 -48.13 -11.35 -38.58
C GLY A 179 -48.83 -12.21 -39.65
N THR A 180 -48.22 -13.31 -40.07
CA THR A 180 -48.85 -14.23 -41.05
C THR A 180 -50.04 -14.97 -40.46
N VAL A 181 -49.98 -15.44 -39.21
CA VAL A 181 -51.11 -16.06 -38.52
C VAL A 181 -52.27 -15.08 -38.35
N SER A 182 -51.98 -13.81 -38.07
CA SER A 182 -52.99 -12.76 -37.95
C SER A 182 -53.65 -12.40 -39.29
N GLN A 183 -52.98 -12.67 -40.40
CA GLN A 183 -53.48 -12.44 -41.76
C GLN A 183 -54.15 -13.67 -42.38
N LEU A 184 -54.05 -14.85 -41.74
CA LEU A 184 -54.80 -16.01 -42.17
C LEU A 184 -56.30 -15.72 -41.99
N PRO A 185 -57.11 -15.80 -43.06
CA PRO A 185 -58.55 -15.68 -42.92
C PRO A 185 -59.02 -16.83 -42.03
N LEU A 186 -59.67 -16.50 -40.91
CA LEU A 186 -60.34 -17.48 -40.05
C LEU A 186 -61.60 -17.96 -40.77
N GLU A 187 -61.44 -18.71 -41.86
CA GLU A 187 -62.53 -19.41 -42.49
C GLU A 187 -62.92 -20.55 -41.55
N THR A 188 -63.93 -20.28 -40.72
CA THR A 188 -64.57 -21.32 -39.93
C THR A 188 -65.28 -22.21 -40.94
N VAL A 189 -64.66 -23.33 -41.34
CA VAL A 189 -65.27 -24.29 -42.27
C VAL A 189 -66.52 -24.86 -41.58
N SER A 190 -67.66 -24.27 -41.91
CA SER A 190 -68.95 -24.51 -41.28
C SER A 190 -69.58 -25.80 -41.82
N HIS A 191 -69.08 -26.97 -41.43
CA HIS A 191 -69.71 -28.27 -41.68
C HIS A 191 -71.01 -28.50 -40.87
N THR A 192 -71.58 -27.46 -40.26
CA THR A 192 -72.77 -27.55 -39.41
C THR A 192 -74.01 -27.99 -40.18
N ALA A 193 -74.18 -27.55 -41.43
CA ALA A 193 -75.32 -27.95 -42.27
C ALA A 193 -75.26 -29.43 -42.69
N GLU A 194 -74.08 -29.91 -43.12
CA GLU A 194 -73.86 -31.32 -43.49
C GLU A 194 -74.02 -32.27 -42.29
N ILE A 195 -73.55 -31.85 -41.11
CA ILE A 195 -73.70 -32.62 -39.86
C ILE A 195 -75.18 -32.70 -39.44
N GLU A 196 -75.97 -31.66 -39.70
CA GLU A 196 -77.39 -31.63 -39.35
C GLU A 196 -78.24 -32.49 -40.30
N GLU A 197 -77.90 -32.52 -41.59
CA GLU A 197 -78.49 -33.44 -42.57
C GLU A 197 -78.18 -34.90 -42.24
N LEU A 198 -76.92 -35.24 -41.96
CA LEU A 198 -76.53 -36.59 -41.54
C LEU A 198 -77.23 -37.03 -40.24
N ARG A 199 -77.46 -36.10 -39.30
CA ARG A 199 -78.23 -36.40 -38.07
C ARG A 199 -79.70 -36.70 -38.37
N LYS A 200 -80.31 -36.00 -39.33
CA LYS A 200 -81.69 -36.23 -39.74
C LYS A 200 -81.82 -37.60 -40.43
N GLU A 201 -80.94 -37.92 -41.38
CA GLU A 201 -80.91 -39.22 -42.05
C GLU A 201 -80.69 -40.38 -41.08
N LEU A 202 -79.78 -40.22 -40.10
CA LEU A 202 -79.55 -41.23 -39.07
C LEU A 202 -80.80 -41.48 -38.22
N LYS A 203 -81.56 -40.42 -37.90
CA LYS A 203 -82.81 -40.52 -37.12
C LYS A 203 -83.91 -41.24 -37.90
N GLU A 204 -84.06 -40.93 -39.19
CA GLU A 204 -85.02 -41.60 -40.07
C GLU A 204 -84.65 -43.08 -40.27
N SER A 205 -83.37 -43.39 -40.51
CA SER A 205 -82.86 -44.76 -40.62
C SER A 205 -83.14 -45.57 -39.35
N LYS A 206 -82.90 -44.99 -38.15
CA LYS A 206 -83.19 -45.63 -36.88
C LYS A 206 -84.68 -45.96 -36.69
N GLN A 207 -85.58 -45.07 -37.13
CA GLN A 207 -87.02 -45.32 -37.09
C GLN A 207 -87.45 -46.44 -38.04
N GLN A 208 -86.89 -46.49 -39.25
CA GLN A 208 -87.15 -47.57 -40.20
C GLN A 208 -86.67 -48.93 -39.67
N ILE A 209 -85.48 -48.99 -39.07
CA ILE A 209 -84.96 -50.21 -38.44
C ILE A 209 -85.90 -50.68 -37.31
N GLN A 210 -86.40 -49.78 -36.47
CA GLN A 210 -87.36 -50.16 -35.42
C GLN A 210 -88.69 -50.66 -35.99
N PHE A 211 -89.20 -50.01 -37.05
CA PHE A 211 -90.43 -50.45 -37.71
C PHE A 211 -90.28 -51.87 -38.30
N ILE A 212 -89.16 -52.14 -38.98
CA ILE A 212 -88.86 -53.46 -39.53
C ILE A 212 -88.68 -54.49 -38.41
N SER A 213 -87.94 -54.13 -37.35
CA SER A 213 -87.74 -54.99 -36.17
C SER A 213 -89.06 -55.40 -35.54
N ASN A 214 -90.00 -54.46 -35.33
CA ASN A 214 -91.31 -54.76 -34.77
C ASN A 214 -92.13 -55.65 -35.69
N ARG A 215 -92.09 -55.43 -37.01
CA ARG A 215 -92.75 -56.31 -37.98
C ARG A 215 -92.20 -57.74 -37.95
N LEU A 216 -90.88 -57.89 -37.89
CA LEU A 216 -90.24 -59.20 -37.81
C LEU A 216 -90.66 -59.94 -36.53
N LEU A 217 -90.70 -59.23 -35.39
CA LEU A 217 -91.14 -59.78 -34.11
C LEU A 217 -92.60 -60.23 -34.18
N THR A 218 -93.50 -59.41 -34.77
CA THR A 218 -94.90 -59.84 -34.97
C THR A 218 -95.02 -61.07 -35.86
N LEU A 219 -94.20 -61.16 -36.92
CA LEU A 219 -94.18 -62.32 -37.81
C LEU A 219 -93.72 -63.59 -37.07
N PHE A 220 -92.70 -63.46 -36.22
CA PHE A 220 -92.19 -64.55 -35.39
C PHE A 220 -93.23 -65.05 -34.39
N ILE A 221 -93.95 -64.13 -33.71
CA ILE A 221 -95.05 -64.49 -32.81
C ILE A 221 -96.17 -65.22 -33.57
N VAL A 222 -96.61 -64.70 -34.71
CA VAL A 222 -97.70 -65.33 -35.50
C VAL A 222 -97.30 -66.71 -36.00
N SER A 223 -96.06 -66.87 -36.47
CA SER A 223 -95.52 -68.16 -36.90
C SER A 223 -95.43 -69.16 -35.73
N GLY A 224 -94.93 -68.73 -34.56
CA GLY A 224 -94.85 -69.55 -33.37
C GLY A 224 -96.21 -70.03 -32.85
N VAL A 225 -97.22 -69.15 -32.84
CA VAL A 225 -98.60 -69.52 -32.46
C VAL A 225 -99.21 -70.52 -33.44
N SER A 226 -98.98 -70.34 -34.75
CA SER A 226 -99.46 -71.26 -35.78
C SER A 226 -98.83 -72.66 -35.65
N ILE A 227 -97.52 -72.73 -35.42
CA ILE A 227 -96.79 -73.99 -35.19
C ILE A 227 -97.28 -74.66 -33.89
N GLY A 228 -97.47 -73.88 -32.81
CA GLY A 228 -98.01 -74.38 -31.55
C GLY A 228 -99.42 -74.97 -31.71
N MET A 229 -100.30 -74.30 -32.46
CA MET A 229 -101.65 -74.81 -32.75
C MET A 229 -101.62 -76.09 -33.60
N LEU A 230 -100.67 -76.22 -34.53
CA LEU A 230 -100.45 -77.44 -35.31
C LEU A 230 -99.99 -78.61 -34.44
N ILE A 231 -99.09 -78.36 -33.47
CA ILE A 231 -98.64 -79.38 -32.51
C ILE A 231 -99.80 -79.78 -31.59
N ILE A 232 -100.59 -78.83 -31.09
CA ILE A 232 -101.77 -79.12 -30.23
C ILE A 232 -102.81 -79.95 -30.99
N THR A 233 -103.10 -79.63 -32.25
CA THR A 233 -104.03 -80.40 -33.09
C THR A 233 -103.51 -81.80 -33.39
N LEU A 234 -102.21 -81.97 -33.64
CA LEU A 234 -101.57 -83.29 -33.77
C LEU A 234 -101.67 -84.13 -32.48
N VAL A 235 -101.45 -83.52 -31.31
CA VAL A 235 -101.61 -84.20 -30.01
C VAL A 235 -103.07 -84.63 -29.79
N PHE A 236 -104.04 -83.75 -30.08
CA PHE A 236 -105.47 -84.10 -30.01
C PHE A 236 -105.87 -85.22 -30.99
N MET A 237 -105.22 -85.30 -32.16
CA MET A 237 -105.47 -86.37 -33.14
C MET A 237 -104.94 -87.74 -32.68
N PHE A 238 -103.84 -87.76 -31.91
CA PHE A 238 -103.27 -89.00 -31.33
C PHE A 238 -103.95 -89.46 -30.04
N LEU A 239 -104.76 -88.60 -29.40
CA LEU A 239 -105.52 -88.89 -28.17
C LEU A 239 -106.97 -89.39 -28.44
N ARG A 240 -107.30 -89.70 -29.69
CA ARG A 240 -108.54 -90.36 -30.12
C ARG A 240 -108.26 -91.81 -30.51
#